data_AF-A0A656JMG2-F1
#
_entry.id   AF-A0A656JMG2-F1
#
_cell.length_a   1.000
_cell.length_b   1.000
_cell.length_c   1.000
_cell.angle_alpha   90.00
_cell.angle_beta   90.00
_cell.angle_gamma   90.00
#
_symmetry.space_group_name_H-M   'P 1'
#
loop_
_entity.id
_entity.type
_entity.pdbx_description
1 polymer ?
#
loop_
_entity_poly.entity_id
_entity_poly.type
_entity_poly.pdbx_seq_one_letter_code
_entity_poly.pdbx_strand_id
1 'polypeptide(L)'
;IAIGNGTASRETDKLAADLIKKYPGLKMTKVMVSEAGASVYSASELAAKEFPDLDVSIRGAVSIARRLQDPLAELVKIDPKSIGVGQYQHDVSQLKLARGLDAVVEDCVNAVGVDV
;
A
#
# COMPACT_ATOMS: atom_id res chain seq x y z
N ILE A 1 -8.19 -6.21 -9.85
CA ILE A 1 -7.70 -4.85 -10.18
C ILE A 1 -7.62 -4.08 -8.86
N ALA A 2 -6.43 -3.92 -8.33
CA ALA A 2 -6.19 -3.07 -7.16
C ALA A 2 -6.16 -1.60 -7.61
N ILE A 3 -6.88 -0.73 -6.91
CA ILE A 3 -6.99 0.70 -7.23
C ILE A 3 -6.64 1.49 -5.98
N GLY A 4 -5.60 2.34 -6.06
CA GLY A 4 -5.22 3.24 -4.98
C GLY A 4 -6.33 4.23 -4.64
N ASN A 5 -6.52 4.53 -3.36
CA ASN A 5 -7.58 5.40 -2.85
C ASN A 5 -7.21 6.89 -2.76
N GLY A 6 -6.18 7.34 -3.48
CA GLY A 6 -5.79 8.75 -3.53
C GLY A 6 -6.45 9.57 -4.62
N THR A 7 -5.67 10.50 -5.18
CA THR A 7 -6.11 11.45 -6.19
C THR A 7 -6.64 10.74 -7.44
N ALA A 8 -7.78 11.20 -7.95
CA ALA A 8 -8.46 10.64 -9.12
C ALA A 8 -8.86 9.15 -9.00
N SER A 9 -8.97 8.63 -7.77
CA SER A 9 -9.36 7.25 -7.50
C SER A 9 -10.80 6.94 -7.92
N ARG A 10 -11.73 7.90 -7.82
CA ARG A 10 -13.12 7.73 -8.25
C ARG A 10 -13.24 7.55 -9.76
N GLU A 11 -12.47 8.34 -10.52
CA GLU A 11 -12.39 8.30 -11.97
C GLU A 11 -11.75 6.99 -12.43
N THR A 12 -10.71 6.54 -11.72
CA THR A 12 -10.04 5.26 -11.99
C THR A 12 -10.92 4.06 -11.64
N ASP A 13 -11.72 4.15 -10.56
CA ASP A 13 -12.71 3.14 -10.20
C ASP A 13 -13.80 3.00 -11.28
N LYS A 14 -14.27 4.13 -11.82
CA LYS A 14 -15.19 4.15 -12.97
C LYS A 14 -14.56 3.50 -14.20
N LEU A 15 -13.31 3.84 -14.53
CA LEU A 15 -12.58 3.24 -15.65
C LEU A 15 -12.47 1.72 -15.49
N ALA A 16 -12.13 1.22 -14.29
CA ALA A 16 -12.06 -0.20 -14.02
C ALA A 16 -13.44 -0.88 -14.13
N ALA A 17 -14.52 -0.22 -13.69
CA ALA A 17 -15.88 -0.72 -13.85
C ALA A 17 -16.26 -0.87 -15.33
N ASP A 18 -15.94 0.12 -16.15
CA ASP A 18 -16.23 0.11 -17.59
C ASP A 18 -15.40 -0.97 -18.32
N LEU A 19 -14.15 -1.18 -17.89
CA LEU A 19 -13.31 -2.27 -18.38
C LEU A 19 -13.89 -3.66 -18.06
N ILE A 20 -14.39 -3.87 -16.83
CA ILE A 20 -15.05 -5.12 -16.42
C ILE A 20 -16.29 -5.39 -17.25
N LYS A 21 -17.12 -4.36 -17.48
CA LYS A 21 -18.33 -4.47 -18.34
C LYS A 21 -17.98 -4.79 -19.79
N LYS A 22 -16.90 -4.22 -20.31
CA LYS A 22 -16.46 -4.43 -21.70
C LYS A 22 -15.96 -5.85 -21.96
N TYR A 23 -15.37 -6.50 -20.94
CA TYR A 23 -14.78 -7.83 -21.07
C TYR A 23 -15.29 -8.80 -19.99
N PRO A 24 -16.58 -9.19 -20.00
CA PRO A 24 -17.16 -10.03 -18.96
C PRO A 24 -16.52 -11.43 -18.88
N GLY A 25 -15.95 -11.93 -19.99
CA GLY A 25 -15.28 -13.23 -20.04
C GLY A 25 -14.01 -13.32 -19.19
N LEU A 26 -13.39 -12.19 -18.83
CA LEU A 26 -12.17 -12.16 -18.02
C LEU A 26 -12.44 -12.28 -16.51
N LYS A 27 -13.71 -12.25 -16.07
CA LYS A 27 -14.12 -12.42 -14.67
C LYS A 27 -13.33 -11.55 -13.68
N MET A 28 -13.03 -10.32 -14.07
CA MET A 28 -12.23 -9.39 -13.29
C MET A 28 -13.03 -8.82 -12.10
N THR A 29 -12.36 -8.63 -10.97
CA THR A 29 -12.89 -7.92 -9.79
C THR A 29 -12.04 -6.68 -9.52
N LYS A 30 -12.68 -5.53 -9.26
CA LYS A 30 -12.00 -4.30 -8.81
C LYS A 30 -12.11 -4.17 -7.30
N VAL A 31 -11.02 -3.73 -6.66
CA VAL A 31 -10.93 -3.54 -5.21
C VAL A 31 -10.16 -2.24 -4.94
N MET A 32 -10.73 -1.39 -4.09
CA MET A 32 -10.05 -0.20 -3.58
C MET A 32 -9.03 -0.59 -2.50
N VAL A 33 -7.82 -0.04 -2.58
CA VAL A 33 -6.70 -0.35 -1.71
C VAL A 33 -6.11 0.95 -1.18
N SER A 34 -5.68 0.95 0.09
CA SER A 34 -4.99 2.10 0.67
C SER A 34 -3.66 2.34 -0.05
N GLU A 35 -3.42 3.57 -0.51
CA GLU A 35 -2.12 3.99 -1.01
C GLU A 35 -1.22 4.60 0.07
N ALA A 36 -1.64 4.56 1.35
CA ALA A 36 -0.89 5.12 2.47
C ALA A 36 0.55 4.57 2.50
N GLY A 37 1.54 5.46 2.44
CA GLY A 37 2.95 5.07 2.40
C GLY A 37 3.45 4.47 1.08
N ALA A 38 2.63 4.32 0.04
CA ALA A 38 3.08 3.77 -1.25
C ALA A 38 4.13 4.66 -1.93
N SER A 39 4.02 5.98 -1.79
CA SER A 39 5.01 6.96 -2.25
C SER A 39 6.31 6.90 -1.43
N VAL A 40 6.22 6.60 -0.13
CA VAL A 40 7.39 6.44 0.74
C VAL A 40 8.12 5.14 0.40
N TYR A 41 7.38 4.04 0.19
CA TYR A 41 7.94 2.80 -0.31
C TYR A 41 8.66 3.02 -1.64
N SER A 42 8.01 3.64 -2.64
CA SER A 42 8.57 3.74 -3.98
C SER A 42 9.87 4.54 -4.07
N ALA A 43 10.03 5.52 -3.17
CA ALA A 43 11.24 6.33 -3.02
C ALA A 43 12.29 5.71 -2.07
N SER A 44 11.99 4.57 -1.43
CA SER A 44 12.90 3.92 -0.49
C SER A 44 14.06 3.20 -1.18
N GLU A 45 15.18 3.06 -0.47
CA GLU A 45 16.29 2.22 -0.92
C GLU A 45 15.88 0.76 -1.10
N LEU A 46 14.93 0.26 -0.29
CA LEU A 46 14.42 -1.11 -0.41
C LEU A 46 13.73 -1.32 -1.76
N ALA A 47 12.82 -0.42 -2.14
CA ALA A 47 12.15 -0.51 -3.44
C ALA A 47 13.12 -0.31 -4.60
N ALA A 48 14.14 0.54 -4.43
CA ALA A 48 15.21 0.70 -5.42
C ALA A 48 16.05 -0.58 -5.60
N LYS A 49 16.25 -1.36 -4.53
CA LYS A 49 16.91 -2.67 -4.60
C LYS A 49 16.01 -3.76 -5.20
N GLU A 50 14.71 -3.77 -4.86
CA GLU A 50 13.75 -4.72 -5.44
C GLU A 50 13.53 -4.47 -6.94
N PHE A 51 13.54 -3.19 -7.36
CA PHE A 51 13.18 -2.77 -8.73
C PHE A 51 14.11 -1.66 -9.26
N PRO A 52 15.39 -1.97 -9.51
CA PRO A 52 16.39 -0.98 -9.93
C PRO A 52 16.02 -0.29 -11.25
N ASP A 53 15.42 -1.05 -12.17
CA ASP A 53 15.12 -0.60 -13.53
C ASP A 53 13.73 0.03 -13.69
N LEU A 54 12.93 0.10 -12.62
CA LEU A 54 11.61 0.73 -12.65
C LEU A 54 11.66 2.16 -12.12
N ASP A 55 10.93 3.06 -12.79
CA ASP A 55 10.72 4.42 -12.30
C ASP A 55 9.98 4.44 -10.95
N VAL A 56 10.23 5.48 -10.15
CA VAL A 56 9.62 5.68 -8.83
C VAL A 56 8.08 5.65 -8.90
N SER A 57 7.47 6.18 -9.96
CA SER A 57 6.00 6.16 -10.10
C SER A 57 5.44 4.74 -10.26
N ILE A 58 6.16 3.87 -11.00
CA ILE A 58 5.74 2.49 -11.27
C ILE A 58 5.89 1.63 -10.02
N ARG A 59 6.94 1.84 -9.22
CA ARG A 59 7.14 1.13 -7.95
C ARG A 59 5.97 1.33 -6.98
N GLY A 60 5.35 2.51 -6.98
CA GLY A 60 4.13 2.77 -6.20
C GLY A 60 2.97 1.87 -6.62
N ALA A 61 2.76 1.69 -7.92
CA ALA A 61 1.72 0.79 -8.45
C ALA A 61 1.99 -0.68 -8.10
N VAL A 62 3.26 -1.11 -8.09
CA VAL A 62 3.65 -2.45 -7.63
C VAL A 62 3.23 -2.67 -6.18
N SER A 63 3.47 -1.69 -5.29
CA SER A 63 3.06 -1.80 -3.89
C SER A 63 1.54 -1.89 -3.74
N ILE A 64 0.77 -1.07 -4.47
CA ILE A 64 -0.71 -1.14 -4.46
C ILE A 64 -1.20 -2.54 -4.87
N ALA A 65 -0.60 -3.15 -5.89
CA ALA A 65 -0.97 -4.48 -6.33
C ALA A 65 -0.64 -5.55 -5.28
N ARG A 66 0.56 -5.50 -4.68
CA ARG A 66 1.01 -6.46 -3.66
C ARG A 66 0.19 -6.37 -2.37
N ARG A 67 -0.22 -5.16 -1.96
CA ARG A 67 -1.11 -4.96 -0.80
C ARG A 67 -2.46 -5.67 -0.94
N LEU A 68 -2.98 -5.82 -2.15
CA LEU A 68 -4.23 -6.56 -2.35
C LEU A 68 -4.04 -8.07 -2.15
N GLN A 69 -2.85 -8.58 -2.45
CA GLN A 69 -2.51 -10.00 -2.32
C GLN A 69 -2.27 -10.36 -0.85
N ASP A 70 -1.41 -9.58 -0.20
CA ASP A 70 -1.09 -9.70 1.22
C ASP A 70 -0.78 -8.31 1.79
N PRO A 71 -1.74 -7.67 2.49
CA PRO A 71 -1.52 -6.36 3.08
C PRO A 71 -0.38 -6.35 4.11
N LEU A 72 -0.24 -7.41 4.92
CA LEU A 72 0.73 -7.44 6.00
C LEU A 72 2.14 -7.52 5.44
N ALA A 73 2.39 -8.48 4.54
CA ALA A 73 3.72 -8.68 3.93
C ALA A 73 4.22 -7.46 3.14
N GLU A 74 3.32 -6.64 2.59
CA GLU A 74 3.70 -5.45 1.85
C GLU A 74 3.82 -4.21 2.75
N LEU A 75 2.95 -4.03 3.76
CA LEU A 75 3.00 -2.85 4.63
C LEU A 75 4.20 -2.87 5.61
N VAL A 76 4.68 -4.04 6.02
CA VAL A 76 5.88 -4.16 6.89
C VAL A 76 7.17 -3.67 6.23
N LYS A 77 7.17 -3.44 4.90
CA LYS A 77 8.32 -2.89 4.16
C LYS A 77 8.48 -1.37 4.32
N ILE A 78 7.53 -0.73 4.98
CA ILE A 78 7.43 0.72 5.10
C ILE A 78 7.63 1.08 6.57
N ASP A 79 8.35 2.17 6.84
CA ASP A 79 8.41 2.73 8.19
C ASP A 79 6.96 2.95 8.70
N PRO A 80 6.55 2.34 9.83
CA PRO A 80 5.17 2.40 10.29
C PRO A 80 4.65 3.84 10.43
N LYS A 81 5.52 4.78 10.86
CA LYS A 81 5.16 6.20 10.99
C LYS A 81 4.91 6.91 9.65
N SER A 82 5.29 6.27 8.54
CA SER A 82 5.07 6.74 7.18
C SER A 82 3.83 6.12 6.54
N ILE A 83 3.21 5.14 7.19
CA ILE A 83 1.87 4.67 6.85
C ILE A 83 0.92 5.74 7.39
N GLY A 84 0.44 6.62 6.50
CA GLY A 84 -0.48 7.70 6.86
C GLY A 84 -1.82 7.17 7.36
N VAL A 85 -1.97 7.05 8.68
CA VAL A 85 -3.16 6.50 9.35
C VAL A 85 -4.06 7.59 9.95
N GLY A 86 -3.63 8.86 9.94
CA GLY A 86 -4.43 9.96 10.47
C GLY A 86 -4.07 11.32 9.88
N GLN A 87 -5.05 12.22 9.85
CA GLN A 87 -4.91 13.55 9.26
C GLN A 87 -3.83 14.41 9.94
N TYR A 88 -3.72 14.32 11.27
CA TYR A 88 -2.80 15.14 12.08
C TYR A 88 -1.59 14.31 12.58
N GLN A 89 -1.21 13.27 11.84
CA GLN A 89 -0.11 12.37 12.21
C GLN A 89 1.24 13.08 12.35
N HIS A 90 1.43 14.19 11.64
CA HIS A 90 2.64 15.00 11.72
C HIS A 90 2.62 15.99 12.90
N ASP A 91 1.45 16.25 13.49
CA ASP A 91 1.29 17.23 14.57
C ASP A 91 1.39 16.60 15.98
N VAL A 92 1.54 15.28 16.05
CA VAL A 92 1.73 14.55 17.31
C VAL A 92 3.21 14.29 17.59
N SER A 93 3.51 13.91 18.84
CA SER A 93 4.86 13.49 19.23
C SER A 93 5.32 12.28 18.41
N GLN A 94 6.29 12.50 17.53
CA GLN A 94 6.79 11.47 16.61
C GLN A 94 7.42 10.28 17.34
N LEU A 95 8.05 10.51 18.49
CA LEU A 95 8.61 9.44 19.32
C LEU A 95 7.50 8.53 19.89
N LYS A 96 6.41 9.13 20.39
CA LYS A 96 5.28 8.36 20.93
C LYS A 96 4.53 7.63 19.81
N LEU A 97 4.35 8.29 18.66
CA LEU A 97 3.71 7.70 17.49
C LEU A 97 4.49 6.49 16.98
N ALA A 98 5.80 6.63 16.75
CA ALA A 98 6.66 5.55 16.26
C ALA A 98 6.56 4.32 17.19
N ARG A 99 6.76 4.52 18.50
CA ARG A 99 6.64 3.42 19.49
C ARG A 99 5.28 2.73 19.45
N GLY A 100 4.20 3.50 19.31
CA GLY A 100 2.85 2.94 19.26
C GLY A 100 2.61 2.13 17.99
N LEU A 101 3.08 2.61 16.83
CA LEU A 101 2.92 1.93 15.56
C LEU A 101 3.84 0.70 15.45
N ASP A 102 5.06 0.78 15.95
CA ASP A 102 5.99 -0.36 16.00
C ASP A 102 5.40 -1.51 16.81
N ALA A 103 4.79 -1.21 17.97
CA ALA A 103 4.12 -2.21 18.80
C ALA A 103 2.93 -2.88 18.07
N VAL A 104 2.11 -2.10 17.35
CA VAL A 104 1.00 -2.66 16.55
C VAL A 104 1.52 -3.57 15.44
N VAL A 105 2.62 -3.18 14.78
CA VAL A 105 3.24 -4.00 13.73
C VAL A 105 3.77 -5.31 14.30
N GLU A 106 4.47 -5.26 15.44
CA GLU A 106 4.95 -6.45 16.15
C GLU A 106 3.78 -7.38 16.53
N ASP A 107 2.72 -6.85 17.14
CA ASP A 107 1.54 -7.63 17.52
C ASP A 107 0.87 -8.28 16.30
N CYS A 108 0.69 -7.52 15.20
CA CYS A 108 0.08 -8.03 13.98
C CYS A 108 0.89 -9.13 13.32
N VAL A 109 2.22 -8.98 13.21
CA VAL A 109 3.09 -9.98 12.59
C VAL A 109 3.13 -11.26 13.43
N ASN A 110 3.29 -11.13 14.75
CA ASN A 110 3.31 -12.29 15.64
C ASN A 110 1.97 -13.02 15.68
N ALA A 111 0.85 -12.31 15.61
CA ALA A 111 -0.48 -12.93 15.60
C ALA A 111 -0.77 -13.75 14.34
N VAL A 112 -0.28 -13.30 13.17
CA VAL A 112 -0.45 -14.04 11.90
C VAL A 112 0.56 -15.17 11.76
N GLY A 113 1.78 -14.97 12.28
CA GLY A 113 2.90 -15.88 12.07
C GLY A 113 3.56 -15.68 10.70
N VAL A 114 4.76 -16.23 10.56
CA VAL A 114 5.57 -16.14 9.32
C VAL A 114 6.02 -17.54 8.95
N ASP A 115 5.95 -17.87 7.66
CA ASP A 115 6.52 -19.09 7.09
C ASP A 115 8.03 -18.89 6.87
N VAL A 116 8.87 -19.78 7.42
CA VAL A 116 10.35 -19.62 7.55
C VAL A 116 11.11 -20.66 6.74
#